data_AF-A0A847DDY1-F1
#
_entry.id   AF-A0A847DDY1-F1
#
_cell.length_a   1.000
_cell.length_b   1.000
_cell.length_c   1.000
_cell.angle_alpha   90.00
_cell.angle_beta   90.00
_cell.angle_gamma   90.00
#
_symmetry.space_group_name_H-M   'P 1'
#
loop_
_entity.id
_entity.type
_entity.pdbx_description
1 polymer ?
#
loop_
_entity_poly.entity_id
_entity_poly.type
_entity_poly.pdbx_seq_one_letter_code
_entity_poly.pdbx_strand_id
1 'polypeptide(L)'
;MLEEIKKGLLSGLGAVFLTKDKIERITRTMVDEAKISKDDAHNLKEELYKTGEREWSELEDMFTGIIKKIMQGLDLCSRKEMAELQKRVEELEKRDRTAAE
;
A
#
# COMPACT_ATOMS: atom_id res chain seq x y z
N MET A 1 7.98 25.64 -16.24
CA MET A 1 6.61 25.61 -16.80
C MET A 1 5.90 24.30 -16.46
N LEU A 2 5.90 23.26 -17.32
CA LEU A 2 5.09 22.05 -17.09
C LEU A 2 5.47 21.27 -15.81
N GLU A 3 6.78 21.10 -15.59
CA GLU A 3 7.33 20.50 -14.36
C GLU A 3 7.01 21.30 -13.08
N GLU A 4 6.93 22.62 -13.15
CA GLU A 4 6.60 23.46 -11.99
C GLU A 4 5.11 23.44 -11.66
N ILE A 5 4.26 23.43 -12.69
CA ILE A 5 2.81 23.27 -12.52
C ILE A 5 2.53 21.89 -11.93
N LYS A 6 3.18 20.83 -12.45
CA LYS A 6 3.10 19.46 -11.93
C LYS A 6 3.52 19.39 -10.47
N LYS A 7 4.67 19.98 -10.11
CA LYS A 7 5.13 20.07 -8.71
C LYS A 7 4.17 20.85 -7.82
N GLY A 8 3.61 21.96 -8.33
CA GLY A 8 2.62 22.77 -7.62
C GLY A 8 1.31 22.02 -7.38
N LEU A 9 0.86 21.23 -8.35
CA LEU A 9 -0.38 20.46 -8.27
C LEU A 9 -0.21 19.25 -7.35
N LEU A 10 0.91 18.52 -7.45
CA LEU A 10 1.27 17.45 -6.51
C LEU A 10 1.41 17.98 -5.07
N SER A 11 1.96 19.18 -4.91
CA SER A 11 2.07 19.83 -3.59
C SER A 11 0.72 20.32 -3.07
N GLY A 12 -0.16 20.82 -3.94
CA GLY A 12 -1.50 21.32 -3.59
C GLY A 12 -2.52 20.21 -3.32
N LEU A 13 -2.31 19.01 -3.86
CA LEU A 13 -3.12 17.84 -3.55
C LEU A 13 -2.80 17.26 -2.16
N GLY A 14 -1.59 17.45 -1.64
CA GLY A 14 -1.19 16.85 -0.37
C GLY A 14 -1.35 15.32 -0.36
N ALA A 15 -1.57 14.72 0.80
CA ALA A 15 -1.79 13.27 0.97
C ALA A 15 -3.19 12.81 0.53
N VAL A 16 -3.71 13.35 -0.57
CA VAL A 16 -5.01 12.98 -1.10
C VAL A 16 -4.88 11.74 -1.98
N PHE A 17 -5.78 10.78 -1.75
CA PHE A 17 -5.96 9.61 -2.58
C PHE A 17 -6.09 9.97 -4.08
N LEU A 18 -5.08 9.59 -4.86
CA LEU A 18 -5.09 9.69 -6.31
C LEU A 18 -5.99 8.58 -6.85
N THR A 19 -7.26 8.91 -7.16
CA THR A 19 -8.18 7.99 -7.84
C THR A 19 -8.23 8.28 -9.33
N LYS A 20 -8.57 7.27 -10.15
CA LYS A 20 -8.71 7.40 -11.60
C LYS A 20 -9.55 8.63 -12.00
N ASP A 21 -10.71 8.80 -11.39
CA ASP A 21 -11.60 9.93 -11.66
C ASP A 21 -11.00 11.29 -11.29
N LYS A 22 -10.16 11.32 -10.24
CA LYS A 22 -9.54 12.56 -9.76
C LYS A 22 -8.39 12.95 -10.68
N ILE A 23 -7.57 11.99 -11.09
CA ILE A 23 -6.53 12.18 -12.10
C ILE A 23 -7.16 12.68 -13.40
N GLU A 24 -8.25 12.06 -13.86
CA GLU A 24 -8.92 12.45 -15.11
C GLU A 24 -9.48 13.88 -15.05
N ARG A 25 -10.09 14.28 -13.92
CA ARG A 25 -10.54 15.66 -13.71
C ARG A 25 -9.37 16.65 -13.74
N ILE A 26 -8.29 16.35 -13.04
CA ILE A 26 -7.10 17.23 -12.99
C ILE A 26 -6.52 17.41 -14.40
N THR A 27 -6.28 16.30 -15.10
CA THR A 27 -5.74 16.34 -16.47
C THR A 27 -6.65 17.14 -17.39
N ARG A 28 -7.97 16.98 -17.29
CA ARG A 28 -8.94 17.71 -18.10
C ARG A 28 -8.91 19.21 -17.81
N THR A 29 -8.94 19.61 -16.54
CA THR A 29 -8.83 21.02 -16.14
C THR A 29 -7.55 21.66 -16.68
N MET A 30 -6.44 20.92 -16.71
CA MET A 30 -5.18 21.46 -17.24
C MET A 30 -5.19 21.63 -18.77
N VAL A 31 -5.82 20.73 -19.51
CA VAL A 31 -6.00 20.90 -20.96
C VAL A 31 -6.88 22.12 -21.25
N ASP A 32 -7.97 22.27 -20.49
CA ASP A 32 -8.98 23.30 -20.72
C ASP A 32 -8.52 24.70 -20.25
N GLU A 33 -7.88 24.80 -19.08
CA GLU A 33 -7.50 26.08 -18.45
C GLU A 33 -6.05 26.50 -18.75
N ALA A 34 -5.11 25.56 -18.74
CA ALA A 34 -3.68 25.84 -18.90
C ALA A 34 -3.18 25.69 -20.36
N LYS A 35 -4.07 25.28 -21.29
CA LYS A 35 -3.78 25.08 -22.72
C LYS A 35 -2.53 24.22 -22.97
N ILE A 36 -2.31 23.20 -22.13
CA ILE A 36 -1.25 22.21 -22.39
C ILE A 36 -1.63 21.35 -23.60
N SER A 37 -0.62 20.83 -24.31
CA SER A 37 -0.89 19.94 -25.43
C SER A 37 -1.54 18.64 -24.94
N LYS A 38 -2.30 17.98 -25.82
CA LYS A 38 -2.93 16.68 -25.50
C LYS A 38 -1.88 15.62 -25.13
N ASP A 39 -0.69 15.69 -25.73
CA ASP A 39 0.40 14.77 -25.46
C ASP A 39 0.98 14.99 -24.07
N ASP A 40 1.16 16.24 -23.65
CA ASP A 40 1.63 16.57 -22.30
C ASP A 40 0.62 16.16 -21.23
N ALA A 41 -0.67 16.32 -21.51
CA ALA A 41 -1.75 15.89 -20.63
C ALA A 41 -1.79 14.36 -20.46
N HIS A 42 -1.55 13.62 -21.55
CA HIS A 42 -1.46 12.17 -21.52
C HIS A 42 -0.26 11.69 -20.67
N ASN A 43 0.91 12.30 -20.87
CA ASN A 43 2.11 11.99 -20.07
C ASN A 43 1.89 12.27 -18.58
N LEU A 44 1.24 13.39 -18.25
CA LEU A 44 0.92 13.73 -16.86
C LEU A 44 -0.05 12.72 -16.23
N LYS A 45 -1.08 12.28 -16.97
CA LYS A 45 -2.02 11.25 -16.51
C LYS A 45 -1.30 9.95 -16.16
N GLU A 46 -0.43 9.48 -17.04
CA GLU A 46 0.35 8.24 -16.84
C GLU A 46 1.27 8.36 -15.62
N GLU A 47 1.96 9.47 -15.44
CA GLU A 47 2.81 9.69 -14.25
C GLU A 47 2.02 9.75 -12.95
N LEU A 48 0.86 10.41 -12.94
CA LEU A 48 -0.01 10.47 -11.77
C LEU A 48 -0.56 9.08 -11.44
N TYR A 49 -0.88 8.28 -12.46
CA TYR A 49 -1.36 6.92 -12.28
C TYR A 49 -0.26 6.02 -11.69
N LYS A 50 0.94 6.05 -12.27
CA LYS A 50 2.10 5.28 -11.80
C LYS A 50 2.54 5.68 -10.40
N THR A 51 2.53 6.99 -10.10
CA THR A 51 2.83 7.50 -8.76
C THR A 51 1.78 7.03 -7.75
N GLY A 52 0.50 7.10 -8.12
CA GLY A 52 -0.60 6.59 -7.31
C GLY A 52 -0.46 5.09 -7.00
N GLU A 53 -0.21 4.25 -8.01
CA GLU A 53 -0.02 2.80 -7.80
C GLU A 53 1.15 2.48 -6.86
N ARG A 54 2.28 3.20 -6.99
CA ARG A 54 3.42 3.05 -6.10
C ARG A 54 3.08 3.43 -4.66
N GLU A 55 2.47 4.60 -4.47
CA GLU A 55 2.09 5.07 -3.13
C GLU A 55 1.06 4.15 -2.48
N TRP A 56 0.13 3.60 -3.26
CA TRP A 56 -0.82 2.60 -2.80
C TRP A 56 -0.16 1.33 -2.25
N SER A 57 0.82 0.79 -2.98
CA SER A 57 1.58 -0.38 -2.52
C SER A 57 2.35 -0.10 -1.24
N GLU A 58 3.01 1.06 -1.15
CA GLU A 58 3.75 1.47 0.05
C GLU A 58 2.81 1.66 1.27
N LEU A 59 1.60 2.16 1.02
CA LEU A 59 0.56 2.33 2.03
C LEU A 59 0.05 0.96 2.53
N GLU A 60 -0.17 0.00 1.63
CA GLU A 60 -0.59 -1.36 1.99
C GLU A 60 0.43 -2.08 2.88
N ASP A 61 1.71 -1.96 2.55
CA ASP A 61 2.82 -2.51 3.35
C ASP A 61 2.89 -1.85 4.73
N MET A 62 2.78 -0.52 4.77
CA MET A 62 2.76 0.23 6.02
C MET A 62 1.57 -0.19 6.90
N PHE A 63 0.39 -0.34 6.30
CA PHE A 63 -0.84 -0.74 6.99
C PHE A 63 -0.71 -2.15 7.59
N THR A 64 -0.18 -3.08 6.80
CA THR A 64 0.13 -4.45 7.26
C THR A 64 1.11 -4.43 8.43
N GLY A 65 2.15 -3.60 8.35
CA GLY A 65 3.11 -3.40 9.44
C GLY A 65 2.48 -2.83 10.72
N ILE A 66 1.57 -1.87 10.59
CA ILE A 66 0.83 -1.29 11.72
C ILE A 66 -0.06 -2.34 12.38
N ILE A 67 -0.85 -3.08 11.60
CA ILE A 67 -1.71 -4.16 12.12
C ILE A 67 -0.87 -5.19 12.86
N LYS A 68 0.26 -5.61 12.28
CA LYS A 68 1.16 -6.59 12.92
C LYS A 68 1.71 -6.07 14.25
N LYS A 69 2.11 -4.80 14.33
CA LYS A 69 2.56 -4.17 15.58
C LYS A 69 1.46 -4.09 16.62
N ILE A 70 0.23 -3.76 16.22
CA ILE A 70 -0.93 -3.75 17.13
C ILE A 70 -1.19 -5.16 17.67
N MET A 71 -1.21 -6.17 16.80
CA MET A 71 -1.38 -7.57 17.22
C MET A 71 -0.31 -8.01 18.22
N GLN A 72 0.96 -7.63 17.98
CA GLN A 72 2.05 -7.89 18.93
C GLN A 72 1.89 -7.14 20.25
N GLY A 73 1.44 -5.88 20.22
CA GLY A 73 1.20 -5.09 21.43
C GLY A 73 0.03 -5.60 22.29
N LEU A 74 -0.92 -6.32 21.67
CA LEU A 74 -2.03 -6.99 22.34
C LEU A 74 -1.71 -8.45 22.73
N ASP A 75 -0.46 -8.89 22.54
CA ASP A 75 0.01 -10.26 22.77
C ASP A 75 -0.82 -11.33 22.02
N LEU A 76 -1.34 -10.97 20.85
CA LEU A 76 -2.11 -11.86 19.99
C LEU A 76 -1.17 -12.68 19.12
N CYS A 77 -1.16 -13.99 19.36
CA CYS A 77 -0.43 -14.94 18.52
C CYS A 77 -1.10 -15.09 17.14
N SER A 78 -0.27 -15.17 16.10
CA SER A 78 -0.74 -15.46 14.75
C SER A 78 -1.17 -16.93 14.61
N ARG A 79 -2.06 -17.21 13.65
CA ARG A 79 -2.47 -18.59 13.32
C ARG A 79 -1.27 -19.49 13.01
N LYS A 80 -0.23 -18.94 12.39
CA LYS A 80 1.00 -19.67 12.06
C LYS A 80 1.76 -20.07 13.31
N GLU A 81 1.96 -19.15 14.25
CA GLU A 81 2.64 -19.42 15.52
C GLU A 81 1.88 -20.46 16.34
N MET A 82 0.54 -20.38 16.39
CA MET A 82 -0.29 -21.40 17.04
C MET A 82 -0.17 -22.78 16.41
N ALA A 83 -0.17 -22.87 15.08
CA ALA A 83 0.00 -24.14 14.38
C ALA A 83 1.39 -24.75 14.60
N GLU A 84 2.43 -23.91 14.65
CA GLU A 84 3.80 -24.33 14.96
C GLU A 84 3.91 -24.83 16.40
N LEU A 85 3.26 -24.14 17.35
CA LEU A 85 3.19 -24.57 18.74
C LEU A 85 2.46 -25.92 18.86
N GLN A 86 1.33 -26.08 18.20
CA GLN A 86 0.56 -27.33 18.19
C GLN A 86 1.39 -28.49 17.64
N LYS A 87 2.10 -28.29 16.53
CA LYS A 87 2.97 -29.32 15.96
C LYS A 87 4.09 -29.72 16.93
N ARG A 88 4.73 -28.74 17.60
CA ARG A 88 5.75 -29.02 18.62
C ARG A 88 5.18 -29.79 19.80
N VAL A 89 3.96 -29.48 20.22
CA VAL A 89 3.26 -30.22 21.29
C VAL A 89 3.01 -31.66 20.85
N GLU A 90 2.47 -31.89 19.64
CA GLU A 90 2.24 -33.24 19.12
C GLU A 90 3.53 -34.08 19.00
N GLU A 91 4.65 -33.45 18.61
CA GLU A 91 5.95 -34.11 18.55
C GLU A 91 6.48 -34.49 19.94
N LEU A 92 6.28 -33.63 20.94
CA LEU A 92 6.64 -33.92 22.33
C LEU A 92 5.78 -35.03 22.92
N GLU A 93 4.46 -34.98 22.71
CA GLU A 93 3.53 -36.03 23.16
C GLU A 93 3.86 -37.40 22.57
N LYS A 94 4.27 -37.45 21.30
CA LYS A 94 4.75 -38.69 20.66
C LYS A 94 6.02 -39.20 21.32
N ARG A 95 7.00 -38.34 21.56
CA ARG A 95 8.27 -38.72 22.19
C ARG A 95 8.06 -39.28 23.60
N ASP A 96 7.25 -38.62 24.42
CA ASP A 96 6.96 -39.08 25.77
C ASP A 96 6.20 -40.42 25.77
N ARG A 97 5.27 -40.62 24.82
CA ARG A 97 4.59 -41.91 24.65
C ARG A 97 5.55 -43.03 24.26
N THR A 98 6.51 -42.76 23.38
CA THR A 98 7.50 -43.76 22.92
C THR A 98 8.54 -44.09 24.00
N ALA A 99 8.72 -43.21 25.00
CA ALA A 99 9.61 -43.44 26.13
C ALA A 99 8.93 -44.19 27.30
N ALA A 100 7.60 -44.33 27.27
CA ALA A 100 6.81 -45.03 28.27
C ALA A 100 6.45 -46.49 27.87
N GLU A 101 6.68 -46.86 26.61
CA GLU A 101 6.59 -48.24 26.07
C GLU A 101 7.96 -48.93 26.10
#